data_AF-A0A1V4I1X7-F1
#
_entry.id   AF-A0A1V4I1X7-F1
#
_cell.length_a   1.000
_cell.length_b   1.000
_cell.length_c   1.000
_cell.angle_alpha   90.00
_cell.angle_beta   90.00
_cell.angle_gamma   90.00
#
_symmetry.space_group_name_H-M   'P 1'
#
loop_
_entity.id
_entity.type
_entity.pdbx_description
1 polymer ?
#
loop_
_entity_poly.entity_id
_entity_poly.type
_entity_poly.pdbx_seq_one_letter_code
_entity_poly.pdbx_strand_id
1 'polypeptide(L)' 'MDDIEVRVTEIVAQYGDLTQGSESRANEFKKTVQDFIEHGPGMPEQRRQALLRHMKGWDRKYRDFLISPN' A
#
# COMPACT_ATOMS: atom_id res chain seq x y z
N MET A 1 -3.13 -0.67 19.18
CA MET A 1 -3.03 -0.17 17.79
C MET A 1 -3.64 -1.23 16.90
N ASP A 2 -4.38 -0.84 15.87
CA ASP A 2 -4.98 -1.77 14.92
C ASP A 2 -3.85 -2.42 14.07
N ASP A 3 -3.80 -3.75 14.00
CA ASP A 3 -2.75 -4.48 13.28
C ASP A 3 -2.69 -4.08 11.79
N ILE A 4 -3.80 -3.61 11.21
CA ILE A 4 -3.85 -3.07 9.85
C ILE A 4 -3.06 -1.76 9.79
N GLU A 5 -3.29 -0.84 10.72
CA GLU A 5 -2.61 0.46 10.76
C GLU A 5 -1.11 0.32 10.97
N VAL A 6 -0.68 -0.62 11.81
CA VAL A 6 0.74 -0.92 12.01
C VAL A 6 1.37 -1.38 10.69
N ARG A 7 0.79 -2.39 10.03
CA ARG A 7 1.32 -2.90 8.76
C ARG A 7 1.29 -1.88 7.64
N VAL A 8 0.24 -1.07 7.55
CA VAL A 8 0.15 0.01 6.56
C VAL A 8 1.25 1.05 6.79
N THR A 9 1.50 1.42 8.05
CA THR A 9 2.56 2.36 8.40
C THR A 9 3.93 1.79 8.04
N GLU A 10 4.17 0.49 8.27
CA GLU A 10 5.41 -0.18 7.86
C GLU A 10 5.60 -0.18 6.34
N ILE A 11 4.56 -0.53 5.57
CA ILE A 11 4.59 -0.52 4.10
C ILE A 11 4.88 0.90 3.60
N VAL A 12 4.16 1.90 4.11
CA VAL A 12 4.34 3.30 3.71
C VAL A 12 5.71 3.84 4.13
N ALA A 13 6.27 3.41 5.26
CA ALA A 13 7.62 3.81 5.67
C ALA A 13 8.70 3.14 4.79
N GLN A 14 8.53 1.85 4.45
CA GLN A 14 9.48 1.10 3.63
C GLN A 14 9.50 1.59 2.18
N TYR A 15 8.36 2.06 1.68
CA TYR A 15 8.17 2.46 0.30
C TYR A 15 7.85 3.94 0.11
N GLY A 16 7.87 4.76 1.16
CA GLY A 16 7.55 6.20 1.12
C GLY A 16 8.45 7.00 0.19
N ASP A 17 9.67 6.51 -0.01
CA ASP A 17 10.66 7.09 -0.91
C ASP A 17 10.47 6.64 -2.38
N LEU A 18 9.45 5.82 -2.69
CA LEU A 18 9.18 5.35 -4.06
C LEU A 18 8.83 6.47 -5.04
N THR A 19 8.47 7.66 -4.55
CA THR A 19 8.34 8.84 -5.41
C THR A 19 9.64 9.19 -6.13
N GLN A 20 10.79 8.74 -5.62
CA GLN A 20 12.11 8.87 -6.24
C GLN A 20 12.73 7.53 -6.71
N GLY A 21 12.06 6.40 -6.48
CA GLY A 21 12.62 5.06 -6.71
C GLY A 21 12.39 4.49 -8.12
N SER A 22 13.36 3.72 -8.60
CA SER A 22 13.33 2.97 -9.87
C SER A 22 12.14 2.00 -9.98
N GLU A 23 11.76 1.63 -11.21
CA GLU A 23 10.65 0.70 -11.54
C GLU A 23 10.63 -0.60 -10.73
N SER A 24 11.80 -1.17 -10.40
CA SER A 24 11.91 -2.39 -9.58
C SER A 24 11.24 -2.23 -8.22
N ARG A 25 11.44 -1.07 -7.58
CA ARG A 25 10.97 -0.78 -6.23
C ARG A 25 9.45 -0.54 -6.22
N ALA A 26 8.92 0.04 -7.31
CA ALA A 26 7.49 0.16 -7.54
C ALA A 26 6.80 -1.20 -7.74
N ASN A 27 7.48 -2.16 -8.39
CA ASN A 27 6.95 -3.51 -8.59
C ASN A 27 6.93 -4.32 -7.28
N GLU A 28 7.98 -4.21 -6.47
CA GLU A 28 8.01 -4.81 -5.12
C GLU A 28 6.87 -4.27 -4.26
N PHE A 29 6.65 -2.96 -4.26
CA PHE A 29 5.53 -2.37 -3.53
C PHE A 29 4.17 -2.91 -3.96
N LYS A 30 3.92 -3.03 -5.27
CA LYS A 30 2.66 -3.60 -5.76
C LYS A 30 2.45 -5.02 -5.23
N LYS A 31 3.50 -5.85 -5.24
CA LYS A 31 3.45 -7.21 -4.68
C LYS A 31 3.19 -7.21 -3.18
N THR A 32 3.89 -6.38 -2.41
CA THR A 32 3.72 -6.28 -0.95
C THR A 32 2.32 -5.80 -0.58
N VAL A 33 1.79 -4.81 -1.31
CA VAL A 33 0.43 -4.31 -1.15
C VAL A 33 -0.60 -5.38 -1.49
N GLN A 34 -0.39 -6.12 -2.58
CA GLN A 34 -1.29 -7.20 -2.99
C GLN A 34 -1.31 -8.33 -1.95
N ASP A 35 -0.14 -8.79 -1.52
CA ASP A 35 0.00 -9.79 -0.45
C ASP A 35 -0.69 -9.32 0.85
N PHE A 36 -0.52 -8.05 1.23
CA PHE A 36 -1.21 -7.49 2.39
C PHE A 36 -2.73 -7.45 2.21
N ILE A 37 -3.24 -7.09 1.02
CA ILE A 37 -4.68 -7.06 0.73
C ILE A 37 -5.27 -8.47 0.73
N GLU A 38 -4.50 -9.51 0.37
CA GLU A 38 -4.96 -10.90 0.33
C GLU A 38 -4.81 -11.57 1.71
N HIS A 39 -3.63 -11.52 2.31
CA HIS A 39 -3.25 -12.30 3.49
C HIS A 39 -3.10 -11.52 4.80
N GLY A 40 -3.17 -10.19 4.77
CA GLY A 40 -3.09 -9.34 5.96
C GLY A 40 -4.25 -9.51 6.97
N PRO A 41 -4.16 -8.83 8.12
CA PRO A 41 -5.21 -8.84 9.15
C PRO A 41 -6.48 -8.08 8.70
N GLY A 42 -7.64 -8.47 9.24
CA GLY A 42 -8.93 -7.81 8.99
C GLY A 42 -9.52 -8.08 7.60
N MET A 43 -10.42 -7.22 7.11
CA MET A 43 -11.02 -7.38 5.77
C MET A 43 -10.21 -6.68 4.67
N PRO A 44 -10.14 -7.22 3.44
CA PRO A 44 -9.44 -6.60 2.32
C PRO A 44 -9.83 -5.14 2.07
N GLU A 45 -11.12 -4.80 2.22
CA GLU A 45 -11.61 -3.43 2.09
C GLU A 45 -11.06 -2.48 3.15
N GLN A 46 -10.96 -2.93 4.41
CA GLN A 46 -10.37 -2.13 5.49
C GLN A 46 -8.88 -1.87 5.23
N ARG A 47 -8.16 -2.90 4.75
CA ARG A 47 -6.75 -2.79 4.36
C ARG A 47 -6.56 -1.78 3.24
N ARG A 48 -7.39 -1.82 2.19
CA ARG A 48 -7.39 -0.84 1.09
C ARG A 48 -7.69 0.58 1.58
N GLN A 49 -8.70 0.75 2.43
CA GLN A 49 -9.04 2.07 2.98
C GLN A 49 -7.91 2.63 3.84
N ALA A 50 -7.26 1.81 4.67
CA ALA A 50 -6.11 2.22 5.47
C ALA A 50 -4.94 2.64 4.57
N LEU A 51 -4.58 1.83 3.57
CA LEU A 51 -3.55 2.18 2.58
C LEU A 51 -3.86 3.51 1.87
N LEU A 52 -5.12 3.71 1.42
CA LEU A 52 -5.54 4.95 0.76
C LEU A 52 -5.45 6.18 1.67
N ARG A 53 -5.71 6.04 2.97
CA ARG A 53 -5.59 7.14 3.95
C ARG A 53 -4.14 7.57 4.12
N HIS A 54 -3.21 6.61 4.27
CA HIS A 54 -1.79 6.90 4.44
C HIS A 54 -1.11 7.36 3.15
N MET A 55 -1.61 6.93 1.99
CA MET A 55 -1.10 7.32 0.67
C MET A 55 -1.75 8.59 0.09
N LYS A 56 -2.41 9.41 0.93
CA LYS A 56 -3.12 10.62 0.46
C LYS A 56 -2.23 11.65 -0.25
N GLY A 57 -0.91 11.59 -0.05
CA GLY A 57 0.10 12.42 -0.75
C GLY A 57 0.93 11.70 -1.81
N TRP A 58 0.67 10.41 -2.08
CA TRP A 58 1.43 9.64 -3.05
C TRP A 58 0.91 9.84 -4.47
N ASP A 59 1.76 9.48 -5.44
CA ASP A 59 1.43 9.56 -6.86
C ASP A 59 0.12 8.81 -7.18
N ARG A 60 -0.70 9.40 -8.06
CA ARG A 60 -2.04 8.91 -8.38
C ARG A 60 -2.01 7.47 -8.88
N LYS A 61 -0.94 7.05 -9.56
CA LYS A 61 -0.78 5.67 -10.08
C LYS A 61 -0.82 4.59 -8.99
N TYR A 62 -0.32 4.89 -7.78
CA TYR A 62 -0.33 3.92 -6.68
C TYR A 62 -1.67 3.87 -5.98
N ARG A 63 -2.38 5.00 -5.92
CA ARG A 63 -3.75 5.05 -5.40
C ARG A 63 -4.73 4.36 -6.32
N ASP A 64 -4.55 4.48 -7.64
CA ASP A 64 -5.36 3.83 -8.65
C ASP A 64 -5.25 2.30 -8.56
N PHE A 65 -4.01 1.79 -8.38
CA PHE A 65 -3.75 0.35 -8.15
C PHE A 65 -4.50 -0.23 -6.95
N LEU A 66 -4.73 0.56 -5.89
CA LEU A 66 -5.49 0.12 -4.71
C LEU A 66 -7.00 0.06 -4.94
N ILE A 67 -7.51 0.88 -5.87
CA ILE A 67 -8.94 0.96 -6.20
C ILE A 67 -9.30 -0.09 -7.23
N SER A 68 -8.43 -0.30 -8.23
CA SER A 68 -8.60 -1.30 -9.28
C SER A 68 -7.24 -1.94 -9.60
N PRO A 69 -6.91 -3.10 -9.02
CA PRO A 69 -5.75 -3.87 -9.43
C PRO A 69 -6.06 -4.48 -10.81
N ASN A 70 -5.70 -3.76 -11.87
CA ASN A 70 -5.86 -4.23 -13.26
C ASN A 70 -4.70 -5.16 -13.67
#